data_AF-A0A367M0V5-F1
#
_entry.id   AF-A0A367M0V5-F1
#
_cell.length_a   1.000
_cell.length_b   1.000
_cell.length_c   1.000
_cell.angle_alpha   90.00
_cell.angle_beta   90.00
_cell.angle_gamma   90.00
#
_symmetry.space_group_name_H-M   'P 1'
#
loop_
_entity.id
_entity.type
_entity.pdbx_description
1 polymer ?
#
loop_
_entity_poly.entity_id
_entity_poly.type
_entity_poly.pdbx_seq_one_letter_code
_entity_poly.pdbx_strand_id
1 'polypeptide(L)'
;LAAWQAELRGTLLEGKPEQLLRLSILADAWPVAGNLQLFEPLRRQLRGFADGGERWLVDIAAAALQFDTPLTFLGQLKTQDARLDLKRGGIFPIVHGIRTLALREGLETRGTLARIEALKRHKVLEARLADDLSESFELFLQLRLTRQLAGQRDGRQQGLDVSGMSRHDRDMLRYGLHVVKKFKQSVARQFHLETR
;
A
#
# COMPACT_ATOMS: atom_id res chain seq x y z
N LEU A 1 -28.35 -3.47 3.01
CA LEU A 1 -27.89 -2.88 1.72
C LEU A 1 -28.01 -1.35 1.71
N ALA A 2 -29.20 -0.78 1.90
CA ALA A 2 -29.39 0.68 1.86
C ALA A 2 -28.48 1.49 2.81
N ALA A 3 -28.31 1.04 4.06
CA ALA A 3 -27.41 1.68 5.01
C ALA A 3 -25.94 1.70 4.53
N TRP A 4 -25.43 0.58 4.02
CA TRP A 4 -24.09 0.50 3.42
C TRP A 4 -23.94 1.45 2.22
N GLN A 5 -24.94 1.53 1.36
CA GLN A 5 -24.91 2.45 0.22
C GLN A 5 -24.91 3.92 0.66
N ALA A 6 -25.62 4.26 1.74
CA ALA A 6 -25.62 5.59 2.33
C ALA A 6 -24.26 5.94 2.96
N GLU A 7 -23.67 5.00 3.71
CA GLU A 7 -22.34 5.17 4.32
C GLU A 7 -21.25 5.38 3.26
N LEU A 8 -21.27 4.60 2.19
CA LEU A 8 -20.36 4.78 1.05
C LEU A 8 -20.46 6.19 0.46
N ARG A 9 -21.69 6.68 0.21
CA ARG A 9 -21.91 8.03 -0.33
C ARG A 9 -21.40 9.11 0.63
N GLY A 10 -21.76 9.02 1.92
CA GLY A 10 -21.34 10.01 2.91
C GLY A 10 -19.82 10.07 3.08
N THR A 11 -19.16 8.91 3.12
CA THR A 11 -17.71 8.84 3.29
C THR A 11 -16.94 9.43 2.11
N LEU A 12 -17.50 9.44 0.90
CA LEU A 12 -16.83 10.06 -0.25
C LEU A 12 -16.97 11.56 -0.30
N LEU A 13 -18.12 12.08 0.14
CA LEU A 13 -18.40 13.50 0.14
C LEU A 13 -17.61 14.21 1.26
N GLU A 14 -17.52 13.57 2.43
CA GLU A 14 -17.07 14.23 3.67
C GLU A 14 -15.99 13.45 4.44
N GLY A 15 -15.52 12.33 3.90
CA GLY A 15 -14.58 11.46 4.60
C GLY A 15 -13.21 12.09 4.81
N LYS A 16 -12.67 11.90 6.01
CA LYS A 16 -11.27 12.21 6.31
C LYS A 16 -10.34 11.24 5.55
N PRO A 17 -9.05 11.59 5.33
CA PRO A 17 -8.11 10.74 4.58
C PRO A 17 -8.05 9.28 5.04
N GLU A 18 -8.13 9.03 6.36
CA GLU A 18 -8.16 7.66 6.90
C GLU A 18 -9.43 6.88 6.51
N GLN A 19 -10.57 7.55 6.44
CA GLN A 19 -11.83 6.93 6.02
C GLN A 19 -11.82 6.65 4.51
N LEU A 20 -11.28 7.58 3.71
CA LEU A 20 -11.06 7.38 2.28
C LEU A 20 -10.08 6.23 2.02
N LEU A 21 -9.02 6.10 2.82
CA LEU A 21 -8.12 4.95 2.75
C LEU A 21 -8.86 3.63 3.05
N ARG A 22 -9.78 3.60 4.02
CA ARG A 22 -10.62 2.42 4.28
C ARG A 22 -11.55 2.11 3.10
N LEU A 23 -12.12 3.12 2.45
CA LEU A 23 -12.90 2.91 1.22
C LEU A 23 -12.05 2.28 0.12
N SER A 24 -10.79 2.70 -0.03
CA SER A 24 -9.88 2.06 -0.99
C SER A 24 -9.72 0.57 -0.70
N ILE A 25 -9.60 0.17 0.57
CA ILE A 25 -9.52 -1.23 0.98
C ILE A 25 -10.83 -1.96 0.62
N LEU A 26 -11.98 -1.32 0.84
CA LEU A 26 -13.28 -1.89 0.53
C LEU A 26 -13.50 -2.06 -0.97
N ALA A 27 -12.83 -1.29 -1.83
CA ALA A 27 -12.85 -1.51 -3.27
C ALA A 27 -12.25 -2.88 -3.67
N ASP A 28 -11.42 -3.50 -2.81
CA ASP A 28 -10.88 -4.85 -2.99
C ASP A 28 -11.78 -5.95 -2.41
N ALA A 29 -12.92 -5.59 -1.83
CA ALA A 29 -13.78 -6.54 -1.15
C ALA A 29 -14.23 -7.66 -2.08
N TRP A 30 -14.38 -8.84 -1.47
CA TRP A 30 -14.90 -10.02 -2.15
C TRP A 30 -15.88 -10.72 -1.23
N PRO A 31 -17.07 -11.09 -1.71
CA PRO A 31 -18.04 -11.79 -0.89
C PRO A 31 -17.56 -13.24 -0.68
N VAL A 32 -17.42 -13.65 0.58
CA VAL A 32 -16.93 -14.98 0.96
C VAL A 32 -18.10 -15.93 1.27
N ALA A 33 -19.20 -15.41 1.83
CA ALA A 33 -20.38 -16.19 2.19
C ALA A 33 -21.64 -15.31 2.18
N GLY A 34 -22.81 -15.95 2.19
CA GLY A 34 -24.13 -15.29 2.22
C GLY A 34 -24.69 -14.97 0.83
N ASN A 35 -25.66 -14.05 0.77
CA ASN A 35 -26.28 -13.67 -0.50
C ASN A 35 -25.37 -12.74 -1.31
N LEU A 36 -24.69 -13.31 -2.31
CA LEU A 36 -23.76 -12.60 -3.20
C LEU A 36 -24.42 -11.46 -3.99
N GLN A 37 -25.74 -11.53 -4.22
CA GLN A 37 -26.48 -10.48 -4.94
C GLN A 37 -26.52 -9.16 -4.18
N LEU A 38 -26.33 -9.17 -2.85
CA LEU A 38 -26.25 -7.96 -2.04
C LEU A 38 -24.93 -7.20 -2.25
N PHE A 39 -23.88 -7.88 -2.73
CA PHE A 39 -22.57 -7.27 -2.94
C PHE A 39 -22.48 -6.50 -4.26
N GLU A 40 -23.13 -7.00 -5.32
CA GLU A 40 -23.01 -6.41 -6.66
C GLU A 40 -23.40 -4.92 -6.74
N PRO A 41 -24.49 -4.47 -6.08
CA PRO A 41 -24.81 -3.03 -6.03
C PRO A 41 -23.75 -2.19 -5.30
N LEU A 42 -23.13 -2.73 -4.23
CA LEU A 42 -22.06 -2.04 -3.50
C LEU A 42 -20.80 -1.96 -4.35
N ARG A 43 -20.44 -3.04 -5.04
CA ARG A 43 -19.29 -3.08 -5.96
C ARG A 43 -19.45 -2.07 -7.09
N ARG A 44 -20.62 -2.02 -7.73
CA ARG A 44 -20.91 -1.04 -8.80
C ARG A 44 -20.82 0.39 -8.29
N GLN A 45 -21.37 0.64 -7.10
CA GLN A 45 -21.29 1.95 -6.48
C GLN A 45 -19.83 2.34 -6.20
N LEU A 46 -19.02 1.43 -5.63
CA LEU A 46 -17.59 1.66 -5.38
C LEU A 46 -16.80 1.97 -6.66
N ARG A 47 -17.14 1.32 -7.78
CA ARG A 47 -16.51 1.56 -9.09
C ARG A 47 -16.85 2.93 -9.66
N GLY A 48 -18.13 3.32 -9.63
CA GLY A 48 -18.58 4.61 -10.16
C GLY A 48 -17.97 5.83 -9.46
N PHE A 49 -17.29 5.64 -8.32
CA PHE A 49 -16.58 6.70 -7.63
C PHE A 49 -15.18 6.99 -8.19
N ALA A 50 -14.55 6.02 -8.87
CA ALA A 50 -13.35 6.27 -9.67
C ALA A 50 -13.61 7.34 -10.74
N ASP A 51 -14.83 7.39 -11.27
CA ASP A 51 -15.27 8.31 -12.31
C ASP A 51 -15.61 9.72 -11.76
N GLY A 52 -15.76 9.86 -10.43
CA GLY A 52 -16.37 11.02 -9.76
C GLY A 52 -15.43 12.16 -9.36
N GLY A 53 -14.12 12.06 -9.65
CA GLY A 53 -13.17 13.18 -9.51
C GLY A 53 -11.87 12.86 -8.76
N GLU A 54 -10.83 13.63 -9.05
CA GLU A 54 -9.44 13.37 -8.62
C GLU A 54 -9.16 13.64 -7.13
N ARG A 55 -9.99 14.45 -6.46
CA ARG A 55 -9.68 14.99 -5.11
C ARG A 55 -9.53 13.91 -4.03
N TRP A 56 -10.45 12.96 -3.95
CA TRP A 56 -10.37 11.91 -2.92
C TRP A 56 -9.22 10.93 -3.18
N LEU A 57 -8.81 10.73 -4.45
CA LEU A 57 -7.63 9.94 -4.80
C LEU A 57 -6.34 10.61 -4.30
N VAL A 58 -6.26 11.95 -4.36
CA VAL A 58 -5.16 12.73 -3.77
C VAL A 58 -5.10 12.51 -2.25
N ASP A 59 -6.24 12.56 -1.56
CA ASP A 59 -6.31 12.32 -0.11
C ASP A 59 -5.88 10.89 0.27
N ILE A 60 -6.28 9.88 -0.52
CA ILE A 60 -5.81 8.50 -0.32
C ILE A 60 -4.32 8.38 -0.61
N ALA A 61 -3.81 9.02 -1.67
CA ALA A 61 -2.38 9.03 -1.97
C ALA A 61 -1.60 9.65 -0.80
N ALA A 62 -2.05 10.79 -0.26
CA ALA A 62 -1.44 11.40 0.92
C ALA A 62 -1.45 10.45 2.13
N ALA A 63 -2.58 9.80 2.39
CA ALA A 63 -2.68 8.80 3.46
C ALA A 63 -1.79 7.57 3.22
N ALA A 64 -1.58 7.14 1.97
CA ALA A 64 -0.69 6.04 1.61
C ALA A 64 0.79 6.39 1.83
N LEU A 65 1.15 7.67 1.71
CA LEU A 65 2.52 8.18 1.82
C LEU A 65 2.88 8.70 3.22
N GLN A 66 1.93 8.71 4.16
CA GLN A 66 2.04 9.35 5.48
C GLN A 66 3.20 8.85 6.36
N PHE A 67 3.67 7.61 6.16
CA PHE A 67 4.74 7.03 6.98
C PHE A 67 6.09 7.17 6.30
N ASP A 68 7.09 7.62 7.07
CA ASP A 68 8.46 7.69 6.61
C ASP A 68 9.01 6.30 6.27
N THR A 69 9.80 6.23 5.20
CA THR A 69 10.59 5.05 4.91
C THR A 69 11.73 4.95 5.95
N PRO A 70 11.99 3.78 6.56
CA PRO A 70 12.93 3.61 7.67
C PRO A 70 14.38 3.61 7.17
N LEU A 71 14.77 4.75 6.63
CA LEU A 71 16.10 5.07 6.15
C LEU A 71 16.57 6.36 6.83
N THR A 72 17.85 6.43 7.16
CA THR A 72 18.50 7.66 7.58
C THR A 72 18.72 8.59 6.39
N PHE A 73 19.13 9.83 6.65
CA PHE A 73 19.47 10.78 5.60
C PHE A 73 20.57 10.24 4.66
N LEU A 74 21.55 9.52 5.20
CA LEU A 74 22.63 8.85 4.46
C LEU A 74 22.21 7.49 3.86
N GLY A 75 20.92 7.16 3.89
CA GLY A 75 20.38 5.95 3.28
C GLY A 75 20.68 4.64 4.03
N GLN A 76 21.10 4.72 5.29
CA GLN A 76 21.26 3.53 6.15
C GLN A 76 19.92 3.13 6.75
N LEU A 77 19.78 1.89 7.23
CA LEU A 77 18.57 1.46 7.93
C LEU A 77 18.35 2.33 9.18
N LYS A 78 17.17 2.95 9.29
CA LYS A 78 16.76 3.67 10.50
C LYS A 78 16.08 2.68 11.44
N THR A 79 16.67 2.45 12.60
CA THR A 79 16.19 1.49 13.60
C THR A 79 15.98 2.18 14.95
N GLN A 80 15.10 1.61 15.76
CA GLN A 80 14.92 1.93 17.18
C GLN A 80 15.11 0.63 17.95
N ASP A 81 16.08 0.59 18.87
CA ASP A 81 16.45 -0.63 19.61
C ASP A 81 16.72 -1.84 18.68
N ALA A 82 17.48 -1.58 17.60
CA ALA A 82 17.74 -2.52 16.50
C ALA A 82 16.51 -3.00 15.71
N ARG A 83 15.31 -2.47 15.96
CA ARG A 83 14.07 -2.84 15.25
C ARG A 83 13.69 -1.81 14.19
N LEU A 84 13.11 -2.28 13.10
CA LEU A 84 12.70 -1.48 11.94
C LEU A 84 11.21 -1.70 11.62
N ASP A 85 10.40 -0.66 11.54
CA ASP A 85 8.97 -0.83 11.20
C ASP A 85 8.77 -1.07 9.69
N LEU A 86 8.96 -2.33 9.29
CA LEU A 86 8.84 -2.76 7.91
C LEU A 86 7.41 -2.68 7.40
N LYS A 87 6.42 -2.81 8.31
CA LYS A 87 5.01 -2.76 7.93
C LYS A 87 4.62 -1.34 7.54
N ARG A 88 4.84 -0.35 8.41
CA ARG A 88 4.44 1.05 8.15
C ARG A 88 5.29 1.71 7.08
N GLY A 89 6.60 1.51 7.10
CA GLY A 89 7.51 2.25 6.23
C GLY A 89 7.93 1.53 4.94
N GLY A 90 7.60 0.25 4.80
CA GLY A 90 7.89 -0.56 3.61
C GLY A 90 6.62 -1.10 2.95
N ILE A 91 5.92 -2.03 3.60
CA ILE A 91 4.77 -2.75 3.02
C ILE A 91 3.57 -1.82 2.78
N PHE A 92 3.20 -1.00 3.76
CA PHE A 92 2.04 -0.13 3.72
C PHE A 92 2.06 0.85 2.52
N PRO A 93 3.14 1.62 2.27
CA PRO A 93 3.17 2.54 1.13
C PRO A 93 3.08 1.79 -0.20
N ILE A 94 3.71 0.61 -0.35
CA ILE A 94 3.56 -0.22 -1.56
C ILE A 94 2.09 -0.62 -1.75
N VAL A 95 1.48 -1.27 -0.75
CA VAL A 95 0.11 -1.80 -0.86
C VAL A 95 -0.89 -0.70 -1.17
N HIS A 96 -0.83 0.40 -0.42
CA HIS A 96 -1.80 1.48 -0.56
C HIS A 96 -1.49 2.37 -1.77
N GLY A 97 -0.23 2.71 -2.04
CA GLY A 97 0.13 3.50 -3.22
C GLY A 97 -0.22 2.78 -4.52
N ILE A 98 0.07 1.49 -4.63
CA ILE A 98 -0.29 0.68 -5.81
C ILE A 98 -1.80 0.56 -5.95
N ARG A 99 -2.53 0.39 -4.85
CA ARG A 99 -4.00 0.41 -4.88
C ARG A 99 -4.53 1.76 -5.36
N THR A 100 -4.00 2.88 -4.88
CA THR A 100 -4.45 4.22 -5.30
C THR A 100 -4.22 4.44 -6.79
N LEU A 101 -3.03 4.06 -7.30
CA LEU A 101 -2.75 4.10 -8.73
C LEU A 101 -3.71 3.20 -9.51
N ALA A 102 -3.93 1.95 -9.08
CA ALA A 102 -4.85 1.04 -9.74
C ALA A 102 -6.29 1.59 -9.79
N LEU A 103 -6.76 2.23 -8.70
CA LEU A 103 -8.07 2.86 -8.65
C LEU A 103 -8.18 4.04 -9.62
N ARG A 104 -7.15 4.90 -9.70
CA ARG A 104 -7.11 6.02 -10.64
C ARG A 104 -7.21 5.56 -12.09
N GLU A 105 -6.58 4.43 -12.41
CA GLU A 105 -6.56 3.84 -13.76
C GLU A 105 -7.77 2.92 -14.02
N GLY A 106 -8.74 2.85 -13.10
CA GLY A 106 -9.94 2.02 -13.24
C GLY A 106 -9.67 0.51 -13.27
N LEU A 107 -8.53 0.05 -12.75
CA LEU A 107 -8.13 -1.35 -12.80
C LEU A 107 -8.89 -2.20 -11.79
N GLU A 108 -9.54 -3.26 -12.26
CA GLU A 108 -10.22 -4.25 -11.41
C GLU A 108 -9.28 -5.31 -10.82
N THR A 109 -8.02 -5.33 -11.26
CA THR A 109 -7.00 -6.26 -10.78
C THR A 109 -6.85 -6.13 -9.26
N ARG A 110 -6.81 -7.27 -8.57
CA ARG A 110 -6.64 -7.36 -7.11
C ARG A 110 -5.27 -7.96 -6.79
N GLY A 111 -4.78 -7.67 -5.59
CA GLY A 111 -3.46 -8.08 -5.14
C GLY A 111 -2.36 -7.13 -5.63
N THR A 112 -1.39 -6.88 -4.77
CA THR A 112 -0.36 -5.85 -5.00
C THR A 112 0.54 -6.19 -6.19
N LEU A 113 1.06 -7.42 -6.28
CA LEU A 113 1.93 -7.85 -7.38
C LEU A 113 1.22 -7.78 -8.74
N ALA A 114 0.00 -8.31 -8.83
CA ALA A 114 -0.78 -8.26 -10.06
C ALA A 114 -1.11 -6.82 -10.49
N ARG A 115 -1.31 -5.91 -9.54
CA ARG A 115 -1.48 -4.48 -9.82
C ARG A 115 -0.20 -3.81 -10.28
N ILE A 116 0.96 -4.14 -9.70
CA ILE A 116 2.25 -3.63 -10.16
C ILE A 116 2.44 -4.00 -11.64
N GLU A 117 2.21 -5.26 -12.00
CA GLU A 117 2.31 -5.71 -13.40
C GLU A 117 1.30 -5.01 -14.33
N ALA A 118 0.06 -4.82 -13.87
CA ALA A 118 -0.93 -4.09 -14.65
C ALA A 118 -0.51 -2.63 -14.87
N LEU A 119 -0.07 -1.94 -13.81
CA LEU A 119 0.39 -0.54 -13.88
C LEU A 119 1.65 -0.38 -14.73
N LYS A 120 2.54 -1.37 -14.73
CA LYS A 120 3.70 -1.45 -15.63
C LYS A 120 3.25 -1.54 -17.10
N ARG A 121 2.33 -2.45 -17.42
CA ARG A 121 1.77 -2.59 -18.78
C ARG A 121 1.05 -1.33 -19.26
N HIS A 122 0.36 -0.64 -18.36
CA HIS A 122 -0.30 0.64 -18.62
C HIS A 122 0.66 1.85 -18.63
N LYS A 123 1.97 1.63 -18.43
CA LYS A 123 3.01 2.68 -18.39
C LYS A 123 2.82 3.74 -17.30
N VAL A 124 2.05 3.42 -16.27
CA VAL A 124 1.82 4.27 -15.08
C VAL A 124 3.01 4.17 -14.11
N LEU A 125 3.65 2.99 -14.11
CA LEU A 125 4.93 2.76 -13.47
C LEU A 125 5.99 2.53 -14.55
N GLU A 126 7.17 3.12 -14.34
CA GLU A 126 8.35 2.79 -15.12
C GLU A 126 8.70 1.31 -14.93
N ALA A 127 9.08 0.62 -16.01
CA ALA A 127 9.25 -0.83 -16.01
C ALA A 127 10.24 -1.31 -14.94
N ARG A 128 11.40 -0.65 -14.83
CA ARG A 128 12.41 -1.02 -13.84
C ARG A 128 11.92 -0.79 -12.41
N LEU A 129 11.27 0.35 -12.16
CA LEU A 129 10.70 0.64 -10.85
C LEU A 129 9.64 -0.40 -10.45
N ALA A 130 8.82 -0.86 -11.39
CA ALA A 130 7.84 -1.90 -11.13
C ALA A 130 8.50 -3.25 -10.78
N ASP A 131 9.52 -3.66 -11.52
CA ASP A 131 10.26 -4.91 -11.25
C ASP A 131 10.94 -4.86 -9.88
N ASP A 132 11.70 -3.80 -9.61
CA ASP A 132 12.36 -3.56 -8.33
C ASP A 132 11.34 -3.57 -7.16
N LEU A 133 10.13 -3.02 -7.39
CA LEU A 133 9.08 -2.92 -6.37
C LEU A 133 8.44 -4.26 -6.08
N SER A 134 8.21 -5.10 -7.10
CA SER A 134 7.73 -6.47 -6.94
C SER A 134 8.70 -7.30 -6.10
N GLU A 135 9.99 -7.30 -6.45
CA GLU A 135 11.04 -8.01 -5.70
C GLU A 135 11.14 -7.52 -4.25
N SER A 136 11.11 -6.20 -4.05
CA SER A 136 11.15 -5.60 -2.72
C SER A 136 9.94 -6.00 -1.88
N PHE A 137 8.75 -6.02 -2.48
CA PHE A 137 7.53 -6.40 -1.79
C PHE A 137 7.56 -7.87 -1.36
N GLU A 138 8.00 -8.78 -2.24
CA GLU A 138 8.16 -10.20 -1.92
C GLU A 138 9.17 -10.43 -0.80
N LEU A 139 10.33 -9.77 -0.85
CA LEU A 139 11.33 -9.80 0.22
C LEU A 139 10.71 -9.38 1.56
N PHE A 140 9.92 -8.30 1.58
CA PHE A 140 9.32 -7.82 2.82
C PHE A 140 8.28 -8.79 3.39
N LEU A 141 7.50 -9.42 2.51
CA LEU A 141 6.55 -10.46 2.92
C LEU A 141 7.28 -11.69 3.45
N GLN A 142 8.35 -12.13 2.80
CA GLN A 142 9.18 -13.26 3.24
C GLN A 142 9.79 -12.98 4.62
N LEU A 143 10.44 -11.82 4.81
CA LEU A 143 11.03 -11.43 6.09
C LEU A 143 9.98 -11.43 7.20
N ARG A 144 8.78 -10.89 6.93
CA ARG A 144 7.70 -10.84 7.91
C ARG A 144 7.12 -12.22 8.23
N LEU A 145 6.97 -13.08 7.23
CA LEU A 145 6.47 -14.44 7.42
C LEU A 145 7.46 -15.29 8.23
N THR A 146 8.75 -15.24 7.89
CA THR A 146 9.81 -15.96 8.63
C THR A 146 9.80 -15.60 10.12
N ARG A 147 9.60 -14.31 10.45
CA ARG A 147 9.46 -13.85 11.86
C ARG A 147 8.27 -14.47 12.57
N GLN A 148 7.11 -14.46 11.92
CA GLN A 148 5.87 -14.97 12.47
C GLN A 148 5.91 -16.48 12.69
N LEU A 149 6.63 -17.20 11.82
CA LEU A 149 6.90 -18.63 11.95
C LEU A 149 7.88 -18.93 13.10
N ALA A 150 8.88 -18.07 13.33
CA ALA A 150 9.85 -18.19 14.42
C ALA A 150 9.27 -17.89 15.83
N GLY A 151 7.94 -17.86 16.00
CA GLY A 151 7.29 -17.73 17.30
C GLY A 151 7.21 -16.30 17.86
N GLN A 152 7.72 -15.30 17.14
CA GLN A 152 7.53 -13.87 17.46
C GLN A 152 6.12 -13.41 17.04
N ARG A 153 5.10 -14.10 17.56
CA ARG A 153 3.66 -13.89 17.26
C ARG A 153 2.97 -12.92 18.21
N ASP A 154 3.66 -12.56 19.28
CA ASP A 154 3.30 -11.46 20.14
C ASP A 154 3.14 -10.22 19.24
N GLY A 155 1.89 -9.79 18.99
CA GLY A 155 1.61 -8.60 18.19
C GLY A 155 2.04 -7.30 18.88
N ARG A 156 2.77 -7.38 20.00
CA ARG A 156 3.21 -6.25 20.83
C ARG A 156 4.64 -5.83 20.48
N GLN A 157 5.51 -6.76 20.08
CA GLN A 157 6.84 -6.48 19.54
C GLN A 157 6.73 -6.04 18.09
N GLN A 158 6.49 -4.74 17.91
CA GLN A 158 6.46 -4.13 16.58
C GLN A 158 7.87 -4.07 15.98
N GLY A 159 7.95 -4.23 14.66
CA GLY A 159 9.18 -4.03 13.90
C GLY A 159 10.09 -5.26 13.77
N LEU A 160 10.90 -5.19 12.74
CA LEU A 160 11.89 -6.14 12.29
C LEU A 160 13.23 -5.85 13.01
N ASP A 161 13.56 -6.53 14.10
CA ASP A 161 14.94 -6.67 14.64
C ASP A 161 15.98 -7.04 13.55
N VAL A 162 16.88 -6.13 13.19
CA VAL A 162 17.89 -6.34 12.15
C VAL A 162 19.26 -6.78 12.69
N SER A 163 19.40 -6.92 14.01
CA SER A 163 20.69 -7.25 14.65
C SER A 163 21.18 -8.65 14.26
N GLY A 164 20.28 -9.63 14.22
CA GLY A 164 20.56 -11.02 13.84
C GLY A 164 20.59 -11.30 12.33
N MET A 165 20.38 -10.29 11.48
CA MET A 165 20.39 -10.48 10.02
C MET A 165 21.82 -10.61 9.49
N SER A 166 22.01 -11.37 8.41
CA SER A 166 23.29 -11.37 7.70
C SER A 166 23.55 -10.00 7.06
N ARG A 167 24.81 -9.69 6.74
CA ARG A 167 25.14 -8.45 6.01
C ARG A 167 24.40 -8.38 4.67
N HIS A 168 24.31 -9.51 3.97
CA HIS A 168 23.60 -9.62 2.69
C HIS A 168 22.12 -9.28 2.84
N ASP A 169 21.42 -9.87 3.81
CA ASP A 169 19.99 -9.62 4.01
C ASP A 169 19.73 -8.16 4.40
N ARG A 170 20.63 -7.55 5.20
CA ARG A 170 20.54 -6.12 5.54
C ARG A 170 20.72 -5.22 4.32
N ASP A 171 21.64 -5.55 3.43
CA ASP A 171 21.85 -4.81 2.18
C ASP A 171 20.64 -4.95 1.25
N MET A 172 20.05 -6.15 1.13
CA MET A 172 18.83 -6.38 0.35
C MET A 172 17.63 -5.62 0.93
N LEU A 173 17.45 -5.65 2.26
CA LEU A 173 16.40 -4.86 2.93
C LEU A 173 16.59 -3.36 2.68
N ARG A 174 17.82 -2.86 2.81
CA ARG A 174 18.15 -1.45 2.59
C ARG A 174 17.88 -1.04 1.14
N TYR A 175 18.25 -1.90 0.18
CA TYR A 175 17.94 -1.69 -1.23
C TYR A 175 16.43 -1.61 -1.46
N GLY A 176 15.65 -2.57 -0.96
CA GLY A 176 14.20 -2.56 -1.14
C GLY A 176 13.53 -1.32 -0.52
N LEU A 177 14.05 -0.82 0.60
CA LEU A 177 13.57 0.43 1.18
C LEU A 177 13.94 1.66 0.32
N HIS A 178 15.08 1.66 -0.38
CA HIS A 178 15.36 2.69 -1.38
C HIS A 178 14.38 2.65 -2.55
N VAL A 179 13.97 1.46 -2.98
CA VAL A 179 12.92 1.29 -3.99
C VAL A 179 11.60 1.87 -3.49
N VAL A 180 11.20 1.60 -2.25
CA VAL A 180 10.02 2.23 -1.63
C VAL A 180 10.13 3.75 -1.63
N LYS A 181 11.29 4.31 -1.28
CA LYS A 181 11.50 5.77 -1.29
C LYS A 181 11.28 6.35 -2.70
N LYS A 182 11.85 5.73 -3.74
CA LYS A 182 11.65 6.12 -5.14
C LYS A 182 10.18 5.99 -5.57
N PHE A 183 9.52 4.91 -5.18
CA PHE A 183 8.10 4.70 -5.45
C PHE A 183 7.23 5.79 -4.81
N LYS A 184 7.46 6.10 -3.53
CA LYS A 184 6.76 7.20 -2.84
C LYS A 184 6.93 8.54 -3.58
N GLN A 185 8.14 8.86 -4.05
CA GLN A 185 8.41 10.06 -4.85
C GLN A 185 7.64 10.06 -6.18
N SER A 186 7.56 8.90 -6.85
CA SER A 186 6.78 8.76 -8.08
C SER A 186 5.29 9.00 -7.84
N VAL A 187 4.70 8.39 -6.80
CA VAL A 187 3.29 8.59 -6.43
C VAL A 187 3.05 10.05 -6.07
N ALA A 188 3.91 10.65 -5.24
CA ALA A 188 3.78 12.06 -4.84
C ALA A 188 3.76 12.99 -6.06
N ARG A 189 4.68 12.79 -7.02
CA ARG A 189 4.71 13.55 -8.27
C ARG A 189 3.42 13.39 -9.08
N GLN A 190 2.92 12.17 -9.24
CA GLN A 190 1.71 11.90 -10.03
C GLN A 190 0.43 12.47 -9.41
N PHE A 191 0.41 12.71 -8.11
CA PHE A 191 -0.72 13.32 -7.39
C PHE A 191 -0.45 14.75 -6.93
N HIS A 192 0.66 15.37 -7.38
CA HIS A 192 1.08 16.72 -7.00
C HIS A 192 1.15 16.96 -5.48
N LEU A 193 1.62 15.95 -4.75
CA LEU A 193 1.80 16.01 -3.30
C LEU A 193 3.20 16.52 -2.94
N GLU A 194 3.29 17.29 -1.85
CA GLU A 194 4.59 17.62 -1.26
C GLU A 194 5.23 16.36 -0.68
N THR A 195 6.49 16.12 -1.05
CA THR A 195 7.24 14.97 -0.56
C THR A 195 7.99 15.39 0.71
N ARG A 196 7.70 14.76 1.84
CA ARG A 196 8.51 14.88 3.07
C ARG A 196 9.74 13.98 3.02
#